data_AF-A0ABD3NZY8-F1
#
_entry.id   AF-A0ABD3NZY8-F1
#
_cell.length_a   1.000
_cell.length_b   1.000
_cell.length_c   1.000
_cell.angle_alpha   90.00
_cell.angle_beta   90.00
_cell.angle_gamma   90.00
#
_symmetry.space_group_name_H-M   'P 1'
#
loop_
_entity.id
_entity.type
_entity.pdbx_description
1 polymer ?
#
loop_
_entity_poly.entity_id
_entity_poly.type
_entity_poly.pdbx_seq_one_letter_code
_entity_poly.pdbx_strand_id
1 'polypeptide(L)'
;MPKDKKPTRRRLDFSGNNRESTTAESYKKLKVAKHETNDVSSAVTPEAGSKSYVTRTKSKDLFAKEPKSARKLVTPLKDDLIEPVDLFGDKEDDDSVLYQSGDEEQDAKHYKPTHIHRNVDYHRRGELALDQRTLKAYRFIRHNFLIPSTFENDRKFGPLSGSCFEERVIRAYSLGQLAPRVATTESSLLVCTYCGKEGHMKESCADLL
;
A
#
# COMPACT_ATOMS: atom_id res chain seq x y z
N MET A 1 7.67 54.80 32.68
CA MET A 1 8.61 53.96 31.90
C MET A 1 8.57 52.53 32.43
N PRO A 2 7.82 51.62 31.80
CA PRO A 2 7.74 50.23 32.24
C PRO A 2 9.02 49.48 31.84
N LYS A 3 9.55 48.67 32.76
CA LYS A 3 10.76 47.86 32.55
C LYS A 3 10.38 46.52 31.93
N ASP A 4 10.89 46.25 30.74
CA ASP A 4 10.72 44.98 30.03
C ASP A 4 11.40 43.83 30.78
N LYS A 5 10.60 42.83 31.18
CA LYS A 5 11.09 41.57 31.75
C LYS A 5 11.38 40.59 30.62
N LYS A 6 12.66 40.25 30.42
CA LYS A 6 13.08 39.24 29.45
C LYS A 6 12.60 37.84 29.87
N PRO A 7 12.09 37.01 28.95
CA PRO A 7 11.65 35.65 29.25
C PRO A 7 12.84 34.72 29.46
N THR A 8 12.86 34.06 30.62
CA THR A 8 13.85 33.04 30.98
C THR A 8 13.51 31.74 30.26
N ARG A 9 14.36 31.31 29.31
CA ARG A 9 14.19 30.02 28.62
C ARG A 9 14.46 28.87 29.60
N ARG A 10 13.43 28.06 29.87
CA ARG A 10 13.54 26.80 30.62
C ARG A 10 14.27 25.77 29.75
N ARG A 11 15.38 25.27 30.26
CA ARG A 11 16.16 24.13 29.71
C ARG A 11 15.37 22.85 30.01
N LEU A 12 14.97 22.13 28.95
CA LEU A 12 14.36 20.80 29.06
C LEU A 12 15.49 19.78 29.01
N ASP A 13 15.81 19.18 30.16
CA ASP A 13 16.74 18.06 30.24
C ASP A 13 16.01 16.78 29.81
N PHE A 14 16.35 16.26 28.63
CA PHE A 14 15.91 14.94 28.18
C PHE A 14 16.82 13.88 28.80
N SER A 15 16.49 13.45 30.01
CA SER A 15 17.06 12.24 30.61
C SER A 15 16.60 11.01 29.82
N GLY A 16 17.52 10.45 29.01
CA GLY A 16 17.33 9.22 28.27
C GLY A 16 17.26 8.01 29.19
N ASN A 17 16.08 7.39 29.26
CA ASN A 17 15.92 6.04 29.80
C ASN A 17 16.14 5.02 28.68
N ASN A 18 17.39 4.60 28.51
CA ASN A 18 17.74 3.38 27.80
C ASN A 18 17.24 2.19 28.64
N ARG A 19 16.14 1.57 28.23
CA ARG A 19 15.77 0.22 28.67
C ARG A 19 16.05 -0.73 27.53
N GLU A 20 17.20 -1.39 27.65
CA GLU A 20 17.53 -2.62 26.94
C GLU A 20 16.46 -3.67 27.25
N SER A 21 15.65 -4.03 26.27
CA SER A 21 14.73 -5.16 26.35
C SER A 21 15.40 -6.38 25.73
N THR A 22 16.12 -7.14 26.56
CA THR A 22 16.52 -8.51 26.28
C THR A 22 15.30 -9.42 26.39
N THR A 23 14.75 -9.87 25.26
CA THR A 23 13.84 -11.04 25.23
C THR A 23 14.41 -12.08 24.26
N ALA A 24 15.55 -12.64 24.63
CA ALA A 24 15.88 -14.00 24.31
C ALA A 24 15.24 -14.89 25.39
N GLU A 25 14.78 -16.09 25.01
CA GLU A 25 14.13 -17.12 25.85
C GLU A 25 12.59 -17.10 25.95
N SER A 26 11.92 -17.70 24.96
CA SER A 26 10.76 -18.57 25.24
C SER A 26 10.31 -19.39 24.03
N TYR A 27 11.18 -20.27 23.53
CA TYR A 27 10.75 -21.37 22.65
C TYR A 27 10.49 -22.61 23.51
N LYS A 28 9.47 -22.52 24.38
CA LYS A 28 8.95 -23.69 25.10
C LYS A 28 8.04 -24.50 24.17
N LYS A 29 8.62 -25.57 23.61
CA LYS A 29 8.05 -26.93 23.63
C LYS A 29 6.55 -27.03 23.26
N LEU A 30 6.21 -26.89 21.98
CA LEU A 30 4.92 -27.34 21.46
C LEU A 30 4.92 -28.88 21.42
N LYS A 31 4.14 -29.49 22.32
CA LYS A 31 3.84 -30.92 22.29
C LYS A 31 2.99 -31.21 21.05
N VAL A 32 3.51 -32.08 20.20
CA VAL A 32 2.79 -32.70 19.09
C VAL A 32 1.64 -33.53 19.67
N ALA A 33 0.41 -33.01 19.56
CA ALA A 33 -0.78 -33.83 19.76
C ALA A 33 -1.01 -34.64 18.48
N LYS A 34 -0.87 -35.96 18.60
CA LYS A 34 -1.31 -36.92 17.58
C LYS A 34 -2.82 -36.77 17.45
N HIS A 35 -3.30 -36.29 16.31
CA HIS A 35 -4.71 -36.32 15.99
C HIS A 35 -5.02 -37.72 15.44
N GLU A 36 -5.79 -38.49 16.19
CA GLU A 36 -6.36 -39.75 15.75
C GLU A 36 -7.23 -39.49 14.51
N THR A 37 -6.94 -40.22 13.44
CA THR A 37 -7.75 -40.30 12.23
C THR A 37 -8.93 -41.21 12.53
N ASN A 38 -10.10 -40.63 12.81
CA ASN A 38 -11.35 -41.36 12.75
C ASN A 38 -11.85 -41.32 11.31
N ASP A 39 -11.56 -42.41 10.59
CA ASP A 39 -12.23 -42.81 9.36
C ASP A 39 -13.73 -42.94 9.61
N VAL A 40 -14.52 -42.00 9.10
CA VAL A 40 -15.96 -42.20 8.90
C VAL A 40 -16.22 -42.18 7.40
N SER A 41 -16.13 -43.38 6.85
CA SER A 41 -16.63 -43.74 5.53
C SER A 41 -18.13 -43.42 5.47
N SER A 42 -18.53 -42.49 4.62
CA SER A 42 -19.93 -42.26 4.29
C SER A 42 -20.09 -42.38 2.78
N ALA A 43 -20.59 -43.55 2.37
CA ALA A 43 -20.95 -43.88 1.01
C ALA A 43 -22.05 -42.95 0.51
N VAL A 44 -21.77 -42.20 -0.56
CA VAL A 44 -22.77 -41.46 -1.33
C VAL A 44 -23.00 -42.21 -2.63
N THR A 45 -24.22 -42.70 -2.78
CA THR A 45 -24.77 -43.36 -3.97
C THR A 45 -24.89 -42.39 -5.15
N PRO A 46 -24.60 -42.81 -6.40
CA PRO A 46 -24.85 -42.00 -7.59
C PRO A 46 -26.32 -42.16 -8.02
N GLU A 47 -27.18 -41.23 -7.64
CA GLU A 47 -28.52 -41.12 -8.22
C GLU A 47 -28.48 -40.23 -9.46
N ALA A 48 -29.18 -40.70 -10.47
CA ALA A 48 -29.12 -40.27 -11.85
C ALA A 48 -29.73 -38.88 -12.09
N GLY A 49 -29.15 -38.17 -13.05
CA GLY A 49 -29.94 -37.47 -14.05
C GLY A 49 -30.30 -36.00 -13.77
N SER A 50 -29.63 -35.11 -14.48
CA SER A 50 -30.33 -34.24 -15.45
C SER A 50 -29.30 -33.58 -16.38
N LYS A 51 -29.27 -34.05 -17.63
CA LYS A 51 -28.59 -33.36 -18.74
C LYS A 51 -29.49 -32.20 -19.17
N SER A 52 -29.22 -30.98 -18.72
CA SER A 52 -29.77 -29.77 -19.36
C SER A 52 -28.73 -29.19 -20.31
N TYR A 53 -28.94 -29.44 -21.59
CA TYR A 53 -28.22 -28.84 -22.69
C TYR A 53 -28.44 -27.32 -22.69
N VAL A 54 -27.40 -26.54 -22.37
CA VAL A 54 -27.41 -25.11 -22.68
C VAL A 54 -26.84 -24.96 -24.09
N THR A 55 -27.71 -24.59 -25.01
CA THR A 55 -27.39 -24.34 -26.41
C THR A 55 -26.50 -23.11 -26.53
N ARG A 56 -25.38 -23.33 -27.21
CA ARG A 56 -24.40 -22.31 -27.61
C ARG A 56 -25.01 -21.42 -28.68
N THR A 57 -25.59 -20.28 -28.30
CA THR A 57 -25.97 -19.25 -29.26
C THR A 57 -24.72 -18.51 -29.72
N LYS A 58 -24.32 -18.80 -30.97
CA LYS A 58 -23.36 -18.00 -31.74
C LYS A 58 -24.00 -16.64 -32.04
N SER A 59 -23.64 -15.59 -31.31
CA SER A 59 -23.74 -14.23 -31.82
C SER A 59 -22.43 -13.88 -32.53
N LYS A 60 -22.40 -14.13 -33.83
CA LYS A 60 -21.63 -13.31 -34.77
C LYS A 60 -22.34 -11.96 -34.80
N ASP A 61 -21.60 -10.88 -34.56
CA ASP A 61 -21.75 -9.54 -35.16
C ASP A 61 -20.55 -8.73 -34.63
N LEU A 62 -19.49 -8.55 -35.41
CA LEU A 62 -19.34 -7.47 -36.39
C LEU A 62 -19.53 -6.09 -35.75
N PHE A 63 -18.61 -5.64 -34.87
CA PHE A 63 -18.45 -4.20 -34.63
C PHE A 63 -16.99 -3.78 -34.51
N ALA A 64 -16.62 -2.95 -35.48
CA ALA A 64 -15.65 -1.87 -35.46
C ALA A 64 -14.26 -2.16 -34.89
N LYS A 65 -13.30 -2.32 -35.83
CA LYS A 65 -11.91 -1.94 -35.61
C LYS A 65 -11.88 -0.45 -35.24
N GLU A 66 -11.57 -0.13 -33.99
CA GLU A 66 -11.24 1.24 -33.62
C GLU A 66 -9.92 1.65 -34.31
N PRO A 67 -9.83 2.89 -34.81
CA PRO A 67 -8.64 3.37 -35.50
C PRO A 67 -7.48 3.44 -34.51
N LYS A 68 -6.35 2.84 -34.91
CA LYS A 68 -5.06 3.00 -34.25
C LYS A 68 -4.72 4.50 -34.23
N SER A 69 -5.04 5.18 -33.14
CA SER A 69 -4.58 6.53 -32.87
C SER A 69 -3.06 6.51 -32.84
N ALA A 70 -2.45 6.98 -33.93
CA ALA A 70 -1.01 7.21 -34.02
C ALA A 70 -0.59 8.07 -32.82
N ARG A 71 0.15 7.45 -31.89
CA ARG A 71 0.81 8.19 -30.82
C ARG A 71 1.76 9.18 -31.49
N LYS A 72 1.39 10.46 -31.46
CA LYS A 72 2.28 11.55 -31.84
C LYS A 72 3.50 11.44 -30.91
N LEU A 73 4.64 11.09 -31.49
CA LEU A 73 5.95 11.28 -30.89
C LEU A 73 6.10 12.78 -30.64
N VAL A 74 5.81 13.21 -29.41
CA VAL A 74 6.21 14.52 -28.91
C VAL A 74 7.69 14.37 -28.60
N THR A 75 8.52 14.71 -29.59
CA THR A 75 9.92 15.04 -29.35
C THR A 75 9.94 16.36 -28.58
N PRO A 76 10.47 16.42 -27.33
CA PRO A 76 10.81 17.70 -26.75
C PRO A 76 11.90 18.33 -27.62
N LEU A 77 11.54 19.46 -28.24
CA LEU A 77 12.48 20.42 -28.80
C LEU A 77 13.48 20.79 -27.69
N LYS A 78 14.78 20.65 -27.98
CA LYS A 78 15.75 21.76 -28.10
C LYS A 78 15.43 23.01 -27.27
N ASP A 79 16.35 23.67 -26.61
CA ASP A 79 17.79 23.60 -26.44
C ASP A 79 17.97 24.69 -25.38
N ASP A 80 18.31 24.36 -24.14
CA ASP A 80 18.83 25.38 -23.22
C ASP A 80 20.23 24.92 -22.82
N LEU A 81 21.17 25.57 -23.50
CA LEU A 81 22.60 25.56 -23.28
C LEU A 81 22.88 25.84 -21.81
N ILE A 82 23.21 24.79 -21.06
CA ILE A 82 23.93 24.95 -19.79
C ILE A 82 25.38 25.20 -20.18
N GLU A 83 25.82 26.45 -20.07
CA GLU A 83 27.23 26.78 -20.22
C GLU A 83 28.05 26.04 -19.15
N PRO A 84 29.17 25.39 -19.53
CA PRO A 84 30.10 24.85 -18.56
C PRO A 84 30.82 26.02 -17.89
N VAL A 85 30.46 26.30 -16.64
CA VAL A 85 31.22 27.22 -15.81
C VAL A 85 32.42 26.45 -15.27
N ASP A 86 33.55 26.59 -15.95
CA ASP A 86 34.87 26.23 -15.44
C ASP A 86 35.19 27.16 -14.26
N LEU A 87 34.92 26.71 -13.03
CA LEU A 87 35.39 27.36 -11.82
C LEU A 87 36.26 26.39 -11.00
N PHE A 88 37.36 25.96 -11.60
CA PHE A 88 38.53 25.48 -10.85
C PHE A 88 39.20 26.70 -10.20
N GLY A 89 38.69 27.05 -9.02
CA GLY A 89 39.31 28.01 -8.12
C GLY A 89 39.66 27.31 -6.82
N ASP A 90 40.87 26.77 -6.75
CA ASP A 90 41.48 26.26 -5.51
C ASP A 90 41.58 27.42 -4.51
N LYS A 91 40.72 27.41 -3.49
CA LYS A 91 40.94 28.13 -2.22
C LYS A 91 40.46 27.25 -1.08
N GLU A 92 41.44 26.59 -0.49
CA GLU A 92 41.38 25.97 0.81
C GLU A 92 41.14 27.05 1.89
N ASP A 93 40.42 26.64 2.93
CA ASP A 93 40.38 27.20 4.28
C ASP A 93 39.76 28.61 4.48
N ASP A 94 38.46 28.67 4.76
CA ASP A 94 37.95 29.50 5.87
C ASP A 94 36.53 29.07 6.31
N ASP A 95 36.34 29.12 7.62
CA ASP A 95 35.25 28.61 8.41
C ASP A 95 33.90 29.32 8.19
N SER A 96 32.82 28.58 8.47
CA SER A 96 31.52 29.11 8.86
C SER A 96 30.63 29.70 7.76
N VAL A 97 30.17 28.83 6.86
CA VAL A 97 28.91 29.08 6.14
C VAL A 97 27.76 28.89 7.14
N LEU A 98 27.46 29.95 7.88
CA LEU A 98 26.27 30.04 8.71
C LEU A 98 25.06 30.10 7.77
N TYR A 99 24.53 28.93 7.41
CA TYR A 99 23.27 28.78 6.67
C TYR A 99 22.14 29.29 7.57
N GLN A 100 21.94 30.60 7.60
CA GLN A 100 20.71 31.20 8.11
C GLN A 100 19.64 30.97 7.05
N SER A 101 18.98 29.81 7.11
CA SER A 101 17.64 29.62 6.58
C SER A 101 16.67 30.45 7.43
N GLY A 102 16.78 31.77 7.27
CA GLY A 102 15.70 32.68 7.58
C GLY A 102 14.55 32.39 6.63
N ASP A 103 13.35 32.32 7.20
CA ASP A 103 12.06 32.29 6.50
C ASP A 103 11.45 30.88 6.25
N GLU A 104 11.45 30.00 7.27
CA GLU A 104 10.76 28.70 7.22
C GLU A 104 9.32 28.67 7.79
N GLU A 105 8.69 29.80 8.11
CA GLU A 105 7.47 29.73 8.95
C GLU A 105 6.11 29.85 8.23
N GLN A 106 6.02 30.09 6.91
CA GLN A 106 4.69 30.31 6.28
C GLN A 106 4.35 29.58 4.97
N ASP A 107 5.28 28.85 4.33
CA ASP A 107 4.99 28.08 3.10
C ASP A 107 5.06 26.54 3.26
N ALA A 108 4.96 26.02 4.49
CA ALA A 108 4.70 24.60 4.75
C ALA A 108 3.29 24.14 4.32
N LYS A 109 2.54 24.97 3.57
CA LYS A 109 1.24 24.64 3.02
C LYS A 109 1.43 23.89 1.70
N HIS A 110 1.67 22.59 1.84
CA HIS A 110 1.23 21.58 0.88
C HIS A 110 2.11 21.39 -0.36
N TYR A 111 3.42 21.16 -0.17
CA TYR A 111 4.21 20.48 -1.19
C TYR A 111 3.60 19.09 -1.45
N LYS A 112 2.78 19.00 -2.50
CA LYS A 112 2.29 17.75 -3.05
C LYS A 112 3.33 17.28 -4.05
N PRO A 113 4.10 16.21 -3.78
CA PRO A 113 5.03 15.63 -4.74
C PRO A 113 4.28 14.91 -5.88
N THR A 114 3.44 15.64 -6.62
CA THR A 114 2.75 15.15 -7.82
C THR A 114 3.74 14.63 -8.86
N HIS A 115 4.94 15.23 -8.94
CA HIS A 115 5.96 14.80 -9.90
C HIS A 115 6.58 13.43 -9.57
N ILE A 116 6.72 13.09 -8.29
CA ILE A 116 7.34 11.82 -7.89
C ILE A 116 6.43 10.64 -8.24
N HIS A 117 5.11 10.80 -8.06
CA HIS A 117 4.14 9.72 -8.30
C HIS A 117 4.10 9.29 -9.77
N ARG A 118 4.31 10.24 -10.69
CA ARG A 118 4.34 9.96 -12.14
C ARG A 118 5.54 9.12 -12.57
N ASN A 119 6.67 9.30 -11.90
CA ASN A 119 7.90 8.57 -12.27
C ASN A 119 7.90 7.13 -11.76
N VAL A 120 7.03 6.80 -10.81
CA VAL A 120 6.95 5.48 -10.19
C VAL A 120 5.69 4.71 -10.59
N ASP A 121 4.97 5.17 -11.62
CA ASP A 121 3.72 4.59 -12.12
C ASP A 121 2.68 4.34 -11.01
N TYR A 122 2.59 5.27 -10.04
CA TYR A 122 1.59 5.18 -8.98
C TYR A 122 0.25 5.71 -9.46
N HIS A 123 -0.78 4.86 -9.35
CA HIS A 123 -2.16 5.22 -9.69
C HIS A 123 -2.96 5.56 -8.43
N ARG A 124 -3.60 6.73 -8.42
CA ARG A 124 -4.47 7.14 -7.31
C ARG A 124 -5.77 6.35 -7.30
N ARG A 125 -6.54 6.53 -6.24
CA ARG A 125 -7.84 5.88 -6.04
C ARG A 125 -8.74 6.00 -7.28
N GLY A 126 -9.14 4.86 -7.83
CA GLY A 126 -10.05 4.76 -8.96
C GLY A 126 -9.46 5.09 -10.34
N GLU A 127 -8.15 5.38 -10.45
CA GLU A 127 -7.52 5.64 -11.75
C GLU A 127 -7.25 4.35 -12.55
N LEU A 128 -6.95 3.24 -11.85
CA LEU A 128 -6.67 1.94 -12.47
C LEU A 128 -7.87 1.01 -12.37
N ALA A 129 -8.25 0.39 -13.49
CA ALA A 129 -9.27 -0.66 -13.50
C ALA A 129 -8.68 -1.97 -12.97
N LEU A 130 -9.09 -2.38 -11.77
CA LEU A 130 -8.67 -3.65 -11.18
C LEU A 130 -9.45 -4.83 -11.73
N ASP A 131 -8.83 -6.02 -11.68
CA ASP A 131 -9.53 -7.29 -11.91
C ASP A 131 -10.71 -7.46 -10.94
N GLN A 132 -11.76 -8.14 -11.39
CA GLN A 132 -13.01 -8.27 -10.64
C GLN A 132 -12.81 -8.98 -9.29
N ARG A 133 -11.87 -9.94 -9.22
CA ARG A 133 -11.53 -10.66 -7.98
C ARG A 133 -10.87 -9.73 -6.97
N THR A 134 -9.88 -8.97 -7.41
CA THR A 134 -9.15 -7.99 -6.60
C THR A 134 -10.08 -6.86 -6.13
N LEU A 135 -10.96 -6.38 -7.02
CA LEU A 135 -11.96 -5.37 -6.70
C LEU A 135 -12.93 -5.86 -5.62
N LYS A 136 -13.33 -7.14 -5.67
CA LYS A 136 -14.20 -7.75 -4.65
C LYS A 136 -13.51 -7.79 -3.29
N ALA A 137 -12.24 -8.21 -3.24
CA ALA A 137 -11.45 -8.17 -2.01
C ALA A 137 -11.31 -6.74 -1.46
N TYR A 138 -10.99 -5.76 -2.31
CA TYR A 138 -10.90 -4.36 -1.92
C TYR A 138 -12.21 -3.82 -1.34
N ARG A 139 -13.36 -4.14 -1.98
CA ARG A 139 -14.68 -3.72 -1.49
C ARG A 139 -14.97 -4.26 -0.09
N PHE A 140 -14.66 -5.53 0.16
CA PHE A 140 -14.78 -6.13 1.49
C PHE A 140 -13.91 -5.41 2.52
N ILE A 141 -12.63 -5.20 2.22
CA ILE A 141 -11.69 -4.52 3.13
C ILE A 141 -12.17 -3.10 3.43
N ARG A 142 -12.59 -2.33 2.42
CA ARG A 142 -13.09 -0.96 2.58
C ARG A 142 -14.33 -0.89 3.48
N HIS A 143 -15.18 -1.92 3.46
CA HIS A 143 -16.40 -1.96 4.28
C HIS A 143 -16.08 -2.28 5.75
N ASN A 144 -15.17 -3.24 5.98
CA ASN A 144 -14.94 -3.84 7.28
C ASN A 144 -13.72 -3.29 8.03
N PHE A 145 -12.82 -2.55 7.37
CA PHE A 145 -11.60 -2.00 7.96
C PHE A 145 -11.53 -0.47 7.85
N LEU A 146 -10.80 0.14 8.79
CA LEU A 146 -10.52 1.56 8.81
C LEU A 146 -9.29 1.84 7.94
N ILE A 147 -9.52 2.56 6.83
CA ILE A 147 -8.46 3.07 5.96
C ILE A 147 -8.24 4.54 6.30
N PRO A 148 -7.09 4.92 6.90
CA PRO A 148 -6.81 6.32 7.23
C PRO A 148 -6.85 7.23 6.01
N SER A 149 -7.25 8.49 6.17
CA SER A 149 -7.15 9.49 5.09
C SER A 149 -5.71 9.80 4.70
N THR A 150 -4.76 9.58 5.62
CA THR A 150 -3.31 9.75 5.43
C THR A 150 -2.63 8.55 4.77
N PHE A 151 -3.37 7.50 4.41
CA PHE A 151 -2.83 6.22 3.94
C PHE A 151 -1.81 6.33 2.81
N GLU A 152 -1.99 7.25 1.86
CA GLU A 152 -1.06 7.42 0.74
C GLU A 152 0.30 7.97 1.17
N ASN A 153 0.32 8.88 2.16
CA ASN A 153 1.51 9.59 2.62
C ASN A 153 2.27 8.84 3.72
N ASP A 154 1.59 7.92 4.40
CA ASP A 154 2.11 7.16 5.52
C ASP A 154 3.11 6.09 5.05
N ARG A 155 4.39 6.25 5.42
CA ARG A 155 5.47 5.29 5.08
C ARG A 155 5.28 3.88 5.67
N LYS A 156 4.45 3.73 6.71
CA LYS A 156 4.15 2.44 7.36
C LYS A 156 3.45 1.45 6.42
N PHE A 157 2.74 1.92 5.40
CA PHE A 157 2.01 1.08 4.45
C PHE A 157 2.85 0.70 3.22
N GLY A 158 4.18 0.80 3.33
CA GLY A 158 5.12 0.45 2.27
C GLY A 158 5.29 1.53 1.19
N PRO A 159 6.17 1.30 0.20
CA PRO A 159 6.47 2.26 -0.86
C PRO A 159 5.29 2.47 -1.83
N LEU A 160 5.30 3.62 -2.52
CA LEU A 160 4.31 4.00 -3.52
C LEU A 160 4.56 3.38 -4.91
N SER A 161 5.75 2.84 -5.16
CA SER A 161 6.19 2.48 -6.50
C SER A 161 5.44 1.28 -7.10
N GLY A 162 5.00 1.41 -8.37
CA GLY A 162 4.52 0.33 -9.21
C GLY A 162 3.24 -0.36 -8.71
N SER A 163 2.37 0.38 -8.02
CA SER A 163 1.10 -0.15 -7.50
C SER A 163 -0.01 0.90 -7.60
N CYS A 164 -1.26 0.45 -7.56
CA CYS A 164 -2.40 1.36 -7.36
C CYS A 164 -2.78 1.49 -5.88
N PHE A 165 -3.55 2.53 -5.54
CA PHE A 165 -4.09 2.74 -4.20
C PHE A 165 -4.76 1.49 -3.61
N GLU A 166 -5.62 0.84 -4.41
CA GLU A 166 -6.39 -0.33 -4.00
C GLU A 166 -5.49 -1.54 -3.68
N GLU A 167 -4.46 -1.79 -4.49
CA GLU A 167 -3.49 -2.85 -4.24
C GLU A 167 -2.67 -2.61 -2.97
N ARG A 168 -2.28 -1.36 -2.69
CA ARG A 168 -1.61 -1.02 -1.42
C ARG A 168 -2.51 -1.30 -0.24
N VAL A 169 -3.81 -0.98 -0.33
CA VAL A 169 -4.79 -1.30 0.73
C VAL A 169 -4.89 -2.80 0.95
N ILE A 170 -4.99 -3.59 -0.13
CA ILE A 170 -5.01 -5.06 -0.05
C ILE A 170 -3.74 -5.60 0.58
N ARG A 171 -2.57 -5.06 0.21
CA ARG A 171 -1.28 -5.45 0.82
C ARG A 171 -1.23 -5.11 2.31
N ALA A 172 -1.65 -3.91 2.70
CA ALA A 172 -1.70 -3.50 4.10
C ALA A 172 -2.64 -4.39 4.92
N TYR A 173 -3.76 -4.82 4.34
CA TYR A 173 -4.66 -5.81 4.94
C TYR A 173 -3.97 -7.16 5.15
N SER A 174 -3.30 -7.71 4.13
CA SER A 174 -2.59 -8.99 4.26
C SER A 174 -1.48 -8.95 5.31
N LEU A 175 -0.90 -7.77 5.55
CA LEU A 175 0.12 -7.54 6.58
C LEU A 175 -0.47 -7.25 7.97
N GLY A 176 -1.80 -7.23 8.14
CA GLY A 176 -2.45 -6.91 9.41
C GLY A 176 -2.27 -5.46 9.86
N GLN A 177 -1.97 -4.53 8.94
CA GLN A 177 -1.70 -3.13 9.27
C GLN A 177 -2.97 -2.26 9.36
N LEU A 178 -4.13 -2.80 8.98
CA LEU A 178 -5.41 -2.10 9.03
C LEU A 178 -6.21 -2.52 10.26
N ALA A 179 -6.77 -1.53 10.97
CA ALA A 179 -7.65 -1.79 12.11
C ALA A 179 -9.07 -2.15 11.62
N PRO A 180 -9.74 -3.13 12.24
CA PRO A 180 -11.13 -3.43 11.92
C PRO A 180 -12.05 -2.27 12.35
N ARG A 181 -13.14 -2.04 11.62
CA ARG A 181 -14.17 -1.04 11.95
C ARG A 181 -15.02 -1.44 13.15
N VAL A 182 -15.32 -2.73 13.26
CA VAL A 182 -16.15 -3.31 14.30
C VAL A 182 -15.29 -4.31 15.07
N ALA A 183 -15.41 -4.30 16.40
CA ALA A 183 -14.78 -5.30 17.26
C ALA A 183 -15.50 -6.65 17.08
N THR A 184 -15.27 -7.30 15.95
CA THR A 184 -15.81 -8.62 15.61
C THR A 184 -14.72 -9.67 15.77
N THR A 185 -15.11 -10.91 16.01
CA THR A 185 -14.22 -12.07 16.03
C THR A 185 -13.43 -12.13 14.72
N GLU A 186 -12.09 -12.16 14.83
CA GLU A 186 -11.14 -12.02 13.71
C GLU A 186 -11.39 -13.02 12.56
N SER A 187 -11.88 -14.21 12.87
CA SER A 187 -12.19 -15.26 11.89
C SER A 187 -13.28 -14.87 10.89
N SER A 188 -14.19 -13.97 11.25
CA SER A 188 -15.28 -13.51 10.37
C SER A 188 -14.86 -12.42 9.39
N LEU A 189 -13.70 -11.79 9.61
CA LEU A 189 -13.22 -10.65 8.83
C LEU A 189 -12.12 -11.04 7.84
N LEU A 190 -12.10 -12.31 7.42
CA LEU A 190 -11.13 -12.83 6.48
C LEU A 190 -11.66 -12.77 5.04
N VAL A 191 -10.89 -12.17 4.15
CA VAL A 191 -11.08 -12.22 2.70
C VAL A 191 -9.81 -12.68 1.99
N CYS A 192 -9.98 -13.53 0.99
CA CYS A 192 -8.89 -14.01 0.16
C CYS A 192 -8.54 -12.95 -0.90
N THR A 193 -7.29 -12.51 -0.92
CA THR A 193 -6.82 -11.48 -1.86
C THR A 193 -6.68 -11.98 -3.30
N TYR A 194 -6.73 -13.29 -3.54
CA TYR A 194 -6.62 -13.89 -4.87
C TYR A 194 -7.98 -14.12 -5.53
N CYS A 195 -8.90 -14.81 -4.84
CA CYS A 195 -10.22 -15.13 -5.39
C CYS A 195 -11.33 -14.15 -4.98
N GLY A 196 -11.09 -13.30 -3.98
CA GLY A 196 -12.06 -12.34 -3.46
C GLY A 196 -13.23 -12.97 -2.71
N LYS A 197 -13.14 -14.24 -2.31
CA LYS A 197 -14.13 -14.92 -1.47
C LYS A 197 -13.77 -14.71 0.01
N GLU A 198 -14.80 -14.65 0.84
CA GLU A 198 -14.70 -14.46 2.30
C GLU A 198 -14.42 -15.81 3.01
N GLY A 199 -13.94 -15.75 4.25
CA GLY A 199 -13.76 -16.91 5.13
C GLY A 199 -12.41 -17.62 5.06
N HIS A 200 -11.47 -17.18 4.21
CA HIS A 200 -10.12 -17.75 4.15
C HIS A 200 -9.06 -16.73 3.69
N MET A 201 -7.79 -17.01 4.00
CA MET A 201 -6.65 -16.25 3.51
C MET A 201 -6.13 -16.80 2.18
N LYS A 202 -5.27 -16.04 1.48
CA LYS A 202 -4.65 -16.46 0.22
C LYS A 202 -3.94 -17.82 0.32
N GLU A 203 -3.29 -18.09 1.45
CA GLU A 203 -2.55 -19.33 1.70
C GLU A 203 -3.46 -20.57 1.78
N SER A 204 -4.74 -20.39 2.09
CA SER A 204 -5.74 -21.46 2.17
C SER A 204 -6.72 -21.43 1.00
N CYS A 205 -6.35 -20.80 -0.12
CA CYS A 205 -7.23 -20.64 -1.27
C CYS A 205 -7.24 -21.90 -2.14
N ALA A 206 -8.40 -22.53 -2.29
CA ALA A 206 -8.57 -23.71 -3.14
C ALA A 206 -8.25 -23.45 -4.62
N ASP A 207 -8.45 -22.21 -5.10
CA ASP A 207 -8.16 -21.85 -6.50
C ASP A 207 -6.63 -21.79 -6.80
N LEU A 208 -5.76 -21.93 -5.79
CA LEU A 208 -4.29 -21.92 -5.92
C LEU A 208 -3.63 -23.29 -5.66
N LEU A 209 -4.40 -24.28 -5.20
CA LEU A 209 -3.97 -25.66 -4.95
C LEU A 209 -4.27 -26.53 -6.18
#